data_AF-A0A452XN56-F1
#
_entry.id   AF-A0A452XN56-F1
#
_cell.length_a   1.000
_cell.length_b   1.000
_cell.length_c   1.000
_cell.angle_alpha   90.00
_cell.angle_beta   90.00
_cell.angle_gamma   90.00
#
_symmetry.space_group_name_H-M   'P 1'
#
loop_
_entity.id
_entity.type
_entity.pdbx_description
1 polymer ?
#
loop_
_entity_poly.entity_id
_entity_poly.type
_entity_poly.pdbx_seq_one_letter_code
_entity_poly.pdbx_strand_id
1 'polypeptide(L)'
;MATIHDIAVGAAFNIVTAVAFLLLFAFLRLQPVNDRVYFPKWYLKGTRASPASAGATVAAAKYINLDISSYLKFLSWMPAALKMPDDELIQHAGLDSVIYLRIYRTG
;
A
#
# COMPACT_ATOMS: atom_id res chain seq x y z
N MET A 1 -5.44 -18.96 33.44
CA MET A 1 -5.33 -19.49 32.06
C MET A 1 -6.37 -18.79 31.22
N ALA A 2 -6.04 -18.35 30.00
CA ALA A 2 -7.02 -17.70 29.13
C ALA A 2 -8.08 -18.72 28.69
N THR A 3 -9.35 -18.34 28.75
CA THR A 3 -10.46 -19.15 28.25
C THR A 3 -10.61 -18.97 26.73
N ILE A 4 -11.36 -19.85 26.08
CA ILE A 4 -11.69 -19.71 24.65
C ILE A 4 -12.38 -18.35 24.39
N HIS A 5 -13.19 -17.88 25.34
CA HIS A 5 -13.85 -16.58 25.23
C HIS A 5 -12.83 -15.43 25.19
N ASP A 6 -11.82 -15.46 26.06
CA ASP A 6 -10.77 -14.43 26.12
C ASP A 6 -9.96 -14.40 24.81
N ILE A 7 -9.62 -15.58 24.29
CA ILE A 7 -8.92 -15.73 23.00
C ILE A 7 -9.79 -15.19 21.86
N ALA A 8 -11.08 -15.51 21.84
CA ALA A 8 -12.00 -15.09 20.78
C ALA A 8 -12.18 -13.56 20.77
N VAL A 9 -12.34 -12.94 21.95
CA VAL A 9 -12.45 -11.47 22.05
C VAL A 9 -11.16 -10.80 21.61
N GLY A 10 -10.01 -11.31 22.06
CA GLY A 10 -8.70 -10.81 21.64
C GLY A 10 -8.48 -10.93 20.12
N ALA A 11 -8.80 -12.08 19.55
CA ALA A 11 -8.69 -12.30 18.10
C ALA A 11 -9.62 -11.37 17.32
N ALA A 12 -10.89 -11.25 17.73
CA ALA A 12 -11.87 -10.39 17.08
C ALA A 12 -11.42 -8.92 17.09
N PHE A 13 -10.95 -8.42 18.23
CA PHE A 13 -10.47 -7.04 18.34
C PHE A 13 -9.26 -6.77 17.44
N ASN A 14 -8.29 -7.68 17.41
CA ASN A 14 -7.11 -7.54 16.55
C ASN A 14 -7.47 -7.59 15.06
N ILE A 15 -8.35 -8.50 14.66
CA ILE A 15 -8.80 -8.62 13.27
C ILE A 15 -9.56 -7.38 12.83
N VAL A 16 -10.54 -6.91 13.62
CA VAL A 16 -11.33 -5.71 13.28
C VAL A 16 -10.42 -4.49 13.18
N THR A 17 -9.51 -4.31 14.14
CA THR A 17 -8.54 -3.22 14.12
C THR A 17 -7.62 -3.29 12.90
N ALA A 18 -7.13 -4.48 12.54
CA ALA A 18 -6.31 -4.68 11.34
C ALA A 18 -7.07 -4.33 10.05
N VAL A 19 -8.34 -4.75 9.95
CA VAL A 19 -9.21 -4.39 8.80
C VAL A 19 -9.42 -2.87 8.73
N ALA A 20 -9.65 -2.20 9.87
CA ALA A 20 -9.76 -0.75 9.92
C ALA A 20 -8.48 -0.05 9.42
N PHE A 21 -7.30 -0.55 9.80
CA PHE A 21 -6.02 -0.04 9.28
C PHE A 21 -5.86 -0.28 7.77
N LEU A 22 -6.29 -1.43 7.24
CA LEU A 22 -6.23 -1.70 5.80
C LEU A 22 -7.14 -0.76 5.00
N LEU A 23 -8.33 -0.44 5.51
CA LEU A 23 -9.23 0.54 4.91
C LEU A 23 -8.63 1.94 4.93
N LEU A 24 -8.07 2.35 6.07
CA LEU A 24 -7.39 3.64 6.21
C LEU A 24 -6.19 3.74 5.26
N PHE A 25 -5.37 2.69 5.18
CA PHE A 25 -4.25 2.59 4.24
C PHE A 25 -4.71 2.76 2.80
N ALA A 26 -5.74 2.05 2.38
CA ALA A 26 -6.21 2.11 1.00
C ALA A 26 -6.76 3.50 0.66
N PHE A 27 -7.49 4.13 1.58
CA PHE A 27 -7.99 5.49 1.40
C PHE A 27 -6.85 6.51 1.29
N LEU A 28 -5.90 6.50 2.24
CA LEU A 28 -4.78 7.44 2.28
C LEU A 28 -3.81 7.26 1.12
N ARG A 29 -3.62 6.02 0.63
CA ARG A 29 -2.77 5.70 -0.52
C ARG A 29 -3.30 6.25 -1.84
N LEU A 30 -4.62 6.36 -1.98
CA LEU A 30 -5.26 6.87 -3.19
C LEU A 30 -5.19 8.41 -3.30
N GLN A 31 -4.90 9.11 -2.20
CA GLN A 31 -4.81 10.57 -2.20
C GLN A 31 -3.51 11.03 -2.87
N PRO A 32 -3.57 11.93 -3.87
CA PRO A 32 -2.40 12.36 -4.62
C PRO A 32 -1.40 13.17 -3.76
N VAL A 33 -1.84 13.79 -2.66
CA VAL A 33 -0.92 14.43 -1.68
C VAL A 33 0.05 13.43 -1.08
N ASN A 34 -0.42 12.21 -0.81
CA ASN A 34 0.34 11.19 -0.11
C ASN A 34 1.17 10.32 -1.06
N ASP A 35 1.11 10.58 -2.36
CA ASP A 35 1.76 9.74 -3.37
C ASP A 35 3.28 9.62 -3.15
N ARG A 36 3.92 10.71 -2.73
CA ARG A 36 5.36 10.70 -2.40
C ARG A 36 5.69 9.91 -1.13
N VAL A 37 4.75 9.80 -0.20
CA VAL A 37 4.92 9.05 1.05
C VAL A 37 4.79 7.55 0.78
N TYR A 38 3.81 7.15 -0.04
CA TYR A 38 3.58 5.73 -0.34
C TYR A 38 4.45 5.17 -1.47
N PHE A 39 4.92 6.01 -2.40
CA PHE A 39 5.71 5.58 -3.56
C PHE A 39 7.10 6.26 -3.71
N PRO A 40 7.90 6.44 -2.63
CA PRO A 40 9.16 7.17 -2.71
C PRO A 40 10.21 6.49 -3.58
N LYS A 41 10.29 5.15 -3.57
CA LYS A 41 11.26 4.39 -4.39
C LYS A 41 11.12 4.67 -5.89
N TRP A 42 9.90 4.89 -6.35
CA TRP A 42 9.61 5.18 -7.77
C TRP A 42 10.07 6.59 -8.16
N TYR A 43 9.99 7.55 -7.23
CA TYR A 43 10.55 8.89 -7.41
C TYR A 43 12.08 8.87 -7.40
N LEU A 44 12.69 8.11 -6.48
CA LEU A 44 14.16 7.96 -6.41
C LEU A 44 14.73 7.26 -7.65
N LYS A 45 14.00 6.29 -8.21
CA LYS A 45 14.38 5.61 -9.47
C LYS A 45 14.14 6.48 -10.72
N GLY A 46 13.47 7.63 -10.57
CA GLY A 46 13.13 8.52 -11.69
C GLY A 46 12.05 7.96 -12.64
N THR A 47 11.43 6.82 -12.32
CA THR A 47 10.37 6.21 -13.14
C THR A 47 9.02 6.90 -12.96
N ARG A 48 8.87 7.70 -11.90
CA ARG A 48 7.68 8.51 -11.65
C ARG A 48 8.07 9.98 -11.54
N ALA A 49 7.49 10.83 -12.39
CA ALA A 49 7.62 12.28 -12.28
C ALA A 49 6.44 12.85 -11.47
N SER A 50 6.69 13.91 -10.71
CA SER A 50 5.57 14.74 -10.21
C SER A 50 4.91 15.41 -11.41
N PRO A 51 3.59 15.70 -11.36
CA PRO A 51 2.96 16.51 -12.40
C PRO A 51 3.60 17.90 -12.37
N ALA A 52 4.63 18.09 -13.18
CA ALA A 52 5.19 19.38 -13.48
C ALA A 52 4.13 20.13 -14.29
N SER A 53 3.65 21.25 -13.75
CA SER A 53 2.77 22.22 -14.42
C SER A 53 1.52 21.68 -15.13
N ALA A 54 0.46 21.36 -14.39
CA ALA A 54 -0.90 21.40 -14.94
C ALA A 54 -1.62 22.61 -14.34
N GLY A 55 -2.25 23.43 -15.20
CA GLY A 55 -2.79 24.76 -14.90
C GLY A 55 -3.83 24.81 -13.78
N ALA A 56 -4.15 26.05 -13.36
CA ALA A 56 -4.88 26.40 -12.13
C ALA A 56 -6.25 25.70 -11.92
N THR A 57 -6.88 25.17 -12.97
CA THR A 57 -8.16 24.44 -12.89
C THR A 57 -8.03 22.95 -12.51
N VAL A 58 -6.81 22.39 -12.58
CA VAL A 58 -6.48 20.99 -12.20
C VAL A 58 -6.00 20.90 -10.73
N ALA A 59 -5.95 22.04 -10.02
CA ALA A 59 -5.37 22.13 -8.68
C ALA A 59 -6.17 21.35 -7.61
N ALA A 60 -7.50 21.23 -7.70
CA ALA A 60 -8.28 20.47 -6.71
C ALA A 60 -8.10 18.95 -6.83
N ALA A 61 -8.11 18.43 -8.07
CA ALA A 61 -7.83 17.01 -8.36
C ALA A 61 -6.36 16.63 -8.08
N LYS A 62 -5.46 17.62 -7.99
CA LYS A 62 -4.06 17.43 -7.59
C LYS A 62 -3.91 17.11 -6.10
N TYR A 63 -4.89 17.46 -5.26
CA TYR A 63 -4.83 17.20 -3.81
C TYR A 63 -5.79 16.12 -3.35
N ILE A 64 -6.97 15.99 -3.96
CA ILE A 64 -7.99 15.02 -3.51
C ILE A 64 -8.41 14.10 -4.65
N ASN A 65 -8.36 12.78 -4.43
CA ASN A 65 -8.92 11.81 -5.34
C ASN A 65 -10.41 11.58 -5.03
N LEU A 66 -11.30 11.96 -5.96
CA LEU A 66 -12.76 11.81 -5.85
C LEU A 66 -13.32 10.64 -6.66
N ASP A 67 -12.47 9.81 -7.28
CA ASP A 67 -12.92 8.69 -8.09
C ASP A 67 -13.41 7.51 -7.22
N ILE A 68 -14.72 7.36 -7.10
CA ILE A 68 -15.41 6.31 -6.33
C ILE A 68 -15.02 4.91 -6.84
N SER A 69 -14.77 4.75 -8.14
CA SER A 69 -14.39 3.46 -8.74
C SER A 69 -13.06 2.94 -8.19
N SER A 70 -12.13 3.86 -7.89
CA SER A 70 -10.85 3.55 -7.27
C SER A 70 -11.00 3.01 -5.84
N TYR A 71 -11.99 3.50 -5.09
CA TYR A 71 -12.27 3.04 -3.72
C TYR A 71 -12.97 1.68 -3.68
N LEU A 72 -13.76 1.33 -4.70
CA LEU A 72 -14.35 -0.02 -4.82
C LEU A 72 -13.30 -1.12 -5.03
N LYS A 73 -12.10 -0.76 -5.51
CA LYS A 73 -10.98 -1.68 -5.78
C LYS A 73 -9.91 -1.61 -4.71
N PHE A 74 -10.27 -1.27 -3.46
CA PHE A 74 -9.28 -0.99 -2.40
C PHE A 74 -8.34 -2.16 -2.06
N LEU A 75 -8.73 -3.42 -2.27
CA LEU A 75 -7.83 -4.58 -2.10
C LEU A 75 -6.98 -4.92 -3.33
N SER A 76 -7.14 -4.23 -4.46
CA SER A 76 -6.44 -4.57 -5.72
C SER A 76 -4.91 -4.47 -5.62
N TRP A 77 -4.37 -3.77 -4.61
CA TRP A 77 -2.93 -3.69 -4.38
C TRP A 77 -2.33 -5.01 -3.90
N MET A 78 -3.10 -5.85 -3.20
CA MET A 78 -2.61 -7.11 -2.67
C MET A 78 -2.25 -8.12 -3.78
N PRO A 79 -3.12 -8.43 -4.76
CA PRO A 79 -2.73 -9.26 -5.88
C PRO A 79 -1.69 -8.56 -6.78
N ALA A 80 -1.70 -7.22 -6.87
CA ALA A 80 -0.68 -6.50 -7.63
C ALA A 80 0.72 -6.63 -7.02
N ALA A 81 0.84 -6.70 -5.69
CA ALA A 81 2.12 -6.87 -5.00
C ALA A 81 2.78 -8.23 -5.30
N LEU A 82 1.98 -9.24 -5.68
CA LEU A 82 2.46 -10.58 -6.01
C LEU A 82 2.86 -10.76 -7.48
N LYS A 83 2.63 -9.75 -8.34
CA LYS A 83 2.90 -9.87 -9.79
C LYS A 83 4.37 -9.66 -10.18
N MET A 84 5.15 -9.03 -9.32
CA MET A 84 6.56 -8.72 -9.61
C MET A 84 7.42 -9.96 -9.35
N PRO A 85 8.15 -10.48 -10.36
CA PRO A 85 9.00 -11.65 -10.18
C PRO A 85 10.25 -11.31 -9.35
N ASP A 86 10.85 -12.34 -8.75
CA ASP A 86 12.00 -12.19 -7.85
C ASP A 86 13.18 -11.45 -8.54
N ASP A 87 13.46 -11.73 -9.81
CA ASP A 87 14.53 -11.07 -10.57
C ASP A 87 14.33 -9.55 -10.70
N GLU A 88 13.10 -9.12 -11.01
CA GLU A 88 12.76 -7.70 -11.09
C GLU A 88 12.79 -7.06 -9.71
N LEU A 89 12.36 -7.79 -8.68
CA LEU A 89 12.36 -7.32 -7.30
C LEU A 89 13.77 -7.13 -6.76
N ILE A 90 14.73 -8.00 -7.11
CA ILE A 90 16.15 -7.83 -6.78
C ILE A 90 16.69 -6.55 -7.44
N GLN A 91 16.38 -6.33 -8.72
CA GLN A 91 16.81 -5.11 -9.42
C GLN A 91 16.13 -3.83 -8.88
N HIS A 92 14.92 -3.93 -8.33
CA HIS A 92 14.17 -2.79 -7.82
C HIS A 92 14.45 -2.47 -6.36
N ALA A 93 14.59 -3.47 -5.49
CA ALA A 93 14.68 -3.33 -4.04
C ALA A 93 16.03 -3.77 -3.45
N GLY A 94 16.88 -4.42 -4.24
CA GLY A 94 18.15 -5.00 -3.79
C GLY A 94 18.01 -6.43 -3.29
N LEU A 95 19.14 -7.15 -3.28
CA LEU A 95 19.20 -8.57 -2.89
C LEU A 95 18.77 -8.79 -1.42
N ASP A 96 19.25 -7.96 -0.50
CA ASP A 96 18.98 -8.12 0.94
C ASP A 96 17.48 -8.06 1.27
N SER A 97 16.75 -7.13 0.61
CA SER A 97 15.30 -6.99 0.75
C SER A 97 14.56 -8.27 0.32
N VAL A 98 15.02 -8.92 -0.75
CA VAL A 98 14.40 -10.14 -1.28
C VAL A 98 14.69 -11.34 -0.39
N ILE A 99 15.93 -11.46 0.11
CA ILE A 99 16.28 -12.51 1.08
C ILE A 99 15.43 -12.37 2.34
N TYR A 100 15.21 -11.15 2.83
CA TYR A 100 14.33 -10.89 3.97
C TYR A 100 12.89 -11.35 3.71
N LEU A 101 12.30 -11.03 2.55
CA LEU A 101 10.96 -11.49 2.19
C LEU A 101 10.87 -13.03 2.09
N ARG A 102 11.96 -13.69 1.68
CA ARG A 102 12.02 -15.15 1.59
C ARG A 102 11.89 -15.85 2.93
N ILE A 103 12.27 -15.19 4.03
CA ILE A 103 12.09 -15.73 5.40
C ILE A 103 10.59 -15.94 5.67
N TYR A 104 9.74 -14.96 5.35
CA TYR A 104 8.29 -15.05 5.51
C TYR A 104 7.61 -16.03 4.55
N ARG A 105 8.24 -16.34 3.41
CA ARG A 105 7.72 -17.33 2.46
C ARG A 105 8.11 -18.77 2.84
N THR A 106 9.18 -18.94 3.60
CA THR A 106 9.74 -20.25 3.97
C THR A 106 9.29 -20.71 5.35
N GLY A 107 9.01 -19.77 6.26
CA GLY A 107 8.42 -20.04 7.58
C GLY A 107 6.91 -20.22 7.52
#